data_AF-A0A3S3UIN1-F1
#
_entry.id   AF-A0A3S3UIN1-F1
#
_cell.length_a   1.000
_cell.length_b   1.000
_cell.length_c   1.000
_cell.angle_alpha   90.00
_cell.angle_beta   90.00
_cell.angle_gamma   90.00
#
_symmetry.space_group_name_H-M   'P 1'
#
loop_
_entity.id
_entity.type
_entity.pdbx_description
1 polymer ?
#
loop_
_entity_poly.entity_id
_entity_poly.type
_entity_poly.pdbx_seq_one_letter_code
_entity_poly.pdbx_strand_id
1 'polypeptide(L)'
;MIRISLVTLVLLSPSLAQAFCYEPPAPACAQGWTAFANSFEADQCRREVERFEAETTEFGRCQILEMEEKIRRKAGEVEMTIMSFNRRLSM
;
A
#
# COMPACT_ATOMS: atom_id res chain seq x y z
N MET A 1 5.08 44.82 10.19
CA MET A 1 5.56 44.18 8.94
C MET A 1 6.14 42.81 9.30
N ILE A 2 5.34 41.76 9.25
CA ILE A 2 5.75 40.40 9.62
C ILE A 2 6.35 39.75 8.37
N ARG A 3 7.67 39.57 8.34
CA ARG A 3 8.37 38.85 7.28
C ARG A 3 8.30 37.35 7.59
N ILE A 4 7.23 36.69 7.15
CA ILE A 4 7.10 35.24 7.23
C ILE A 4 8.07 34.66 6.18
N SER A 5 9.19 34.13 6.68
CA SER A 5 10.23 33.54 5.87
C SER A 5 9.67 32.29 5.16
N LEU A 6 9.76 32.21 3.83
CA LEU A 6 9.29 31.08 3.00
C LEU A 6 9.85 29.72 3.43
N VAL A 7 10.92 29.70 4.23
CA VAL A 7 11.60 28.49 4.72
C VAL A 7 10.74 27.69 5.71
N THR A 8 9.83 28.32 6.47
CA THR A 8 9.01 27.60 7.46
C THR A 8 7.78 26.89 6.88
N LEU A 9 7.44 27.10 5.59
CA LEU A 9 6.28 26.46 4.97
C LEU A 9 6.57 25.05 4.41
N VAL A 10 7.84 24.65 4.33
CA VAL A 10 8.24 23.36 3.73
C VAL A 10 8.10 22.18 4.69
N LEU A 11 8.00 22.41 6.00
CA LEU A 11 7.93 21.35 7.02
C LEU A 11 6.53 20.73 7.21
N LEU A 12 5.52 21.23 6.50
CA LEU A 12 4.13 20.74 6.56
C LEU A 12 3.70 20.01 5.30
N SER A 13 4.63 19.67 4.39
CA SER A 13 4.29 18.74 3.31
C SER A 13 4.02 17.37 3.95
N PRO A 14 2.80 16.81 3.88
CA PRO A 14 2.60 15.42 4.25
C PRO A 14 3.55 14.63 3.35
N SER A 15 4.50 13.92 3.96
CA SER A 15 5.27 12.93 3.24
C SER A 15 4.24 12.05 2.54
N LEU A 16 4.20 12.07 1.21
CA LEU A 16 3.58 10.99 0.46
C LEU A 16 4.39 9.75 0.82
N ALA A 17 4.03 9.12 1.93
CA ALA A 17 4.40 7.76 2.21
C ALA A 17 3.79 6.99 1.05
N GLN A 18 4.63 6.73 0.04
CA GLN A 18 4.33 5.76 -0.99
C GLN A 18 4.28 4.45 -0.23
N ALA A 19 3.07 4.09 0.21
CA ALA A 19 2.81 2.82 0.88
C ALA A 19 2.93 1.74 -0.19
N PHE A 20 4.16 1.42 -0.57
CA PHE A 20 4.41 0.27 -1.42
C PHE A 20 3.98 -0.95 -0.63
N CYS A 21 2.92 -1.59 -1.10
CA CYS A 21 2.49 -2.87 -0.56
C CYS A 21 3.60 -3.87 -0.83
N TYR A 22 4.31 -4.30 0.22
CA TYR A 22 5.37 -5.29 0.09
C TYR A 22 4.80 -6.68 0.33
N GLU A 23 4.97 -7.58 -0.63
CA GLU A 23 4.53 -8.96 -0.49
C GLU A 23 5.40 -9.67 0.55
N PRO A 24 4.81 -10.23 1.63
CA PRO A 24 5.59 -10.96 2.61
C PRO A 24 6.18 -12.22 1.98
N PRO A 25 7.44 -12.57 2.30
CA PRO A 25 8.04 -13.80 1.79
C PRO A 25 7.43 -15.02 2.52
N ALA A 26 7.11 -16.07 1.77
CA ALA A 26 6.63 -17.31 2.35
C ALA A 26 7.69 -17.93 3.29
N PRO A 27 7.28 -18.47 4.45
CA PRO A 27 8.20 -19.01 5.44
C PRO A 27 8.95 -20.22 4.87
N ALA A 28 10.27 -20.24 5.03
CA ALA A 28 11.13 -21.29 4.45
C ALA A 28 10.78 -22.69 4.99
N CYS A 29 10.33 -22.77 6.25
CA CYS A 29 9.94 -24.01 6.89
C CYS A 29 8.72 -24.69 6.23
N ALA A 30 7.86 -23.92 5.55
CA ALA A 30 6.71 -24.44 4.82
C ALA A 30 7.05 -24.87 3.38
N GLN A 31 8.25 -24.52 2.89
CA GLN A 31 8.71 -24.87 1.54
C GLN A 31 9.59 -26.14 1.51
N GLY A 32 9.93 -26.68 2.69
CA GLY A 32 10.73 -27.90 2.84
C GLY A 32 9.91 -29.19 2.72
N TRP A 33 10.54 -30.25 2.21
CA TRP A 33 9.96 -31.61 2.15
C TRP A 33 10.32 -32.49 3.36
N THR A 34 11.18 -31.98 4.24
CA THR A 34 11.69 -32.71 5.39
C THR A 34 10.78 -32.55 6.60
N ALA A 35 10.61 -33.62 7.36
CA ALA A 35 9.95 -33.52 8.67
C ALA A 35 10.76 -32.63 9.63
N PHE A 36 10.07 -31.99 10.57
CA PHE A 36 10.71 -31.26 11.65
C PHE A 36 11.54 -32.21 12.52
N ALA A 37 12.74 -31.79 12.91
CA ALA A 37 13.62 -32.63 13.71
C ALA A 37 13.18 -32.72 15.18
N ASN A 38 12.44 -31.71 15.67
CA ASN A 38 11.97 -31.61 17.04
C ASN A 38 10.74 -30.68 17.14
N SER A 39 10.10 -30.67 18.32
CA SER A 39 8.93 -29.83 18.58
C SER A 39 9.25 -28.34 18.52
N PHE A 40 10.47 -27.94 18.89
CA PHE A 40 10.87 -26.53 18.85
C PHE A 40 10.86 -25.96 17.42
N GLU A 41 11.39 -26.70 16.45
CA GLU A 41 11.36 -26.34 15.03
C GLU A 41 9.92 -26.27 14.50
N ALA A 42 9.08 -27.23 14.87
CA ALA A 42 7.67 -27.24 14.48
C ALA A 42 6.92 -26.02 15.06
N ASP A 43 7.15 -25.69 16.33
CA ASP A 43 6.53 -24.55 16.99
C ASP A 43 7.05 -23.22 16.45
N GLN A 44 8.34 -23.13 16.11
CA GLN A 44 8.89 -21.96 15.44
C GLN A 44 8.25 -21.78 14.07
N CYS A 45 8.17 -22.85 13.26
CA CYS A 45 7.54 -22.79 11.96
C CYS A 45 6.08 -22.36 12.05
N ARG A 46 5.33 -22.89 13.03
CA ARG A 46 3.95 -22.47 13.29
C ARG A 46 3.84 -20.96 13.51
N ARG A 47 4.69 -20.39 14.37
CA ARG A 47 4.71 -18.93 14.61
C ARG A 47 5.06 -18.13 13.37
N GLU A 48 5.98 -18.63 12.54
CA GLU A 48 6.34 -17.99 11.27
C GLU A 48 5.17 -18.00 10.28
N VAL A 49 4.43 -19.10 10.20
CA VAL A 49 3.23 -19.23 9.37
C VAL A 49 2.10 -18.32 9.87
N GLU A 50 1.86 -18.27 11.18
CA GLU A 50 0.87 -17.36 11.79
C GLU A 50 1.21 -15.89 11.53
N ARG A 51 2.50 -15.53 11.61
CA ARG A 51 2.95 -14.18 11.23
C ARG A 51 2.75 -13.92 9.74
N PHE A 52 3.09 -14.89 8.89
CA PHE A 52 2.92 -14.78 7.45
C PHE A 52 1.45 -14.59 7.05
N GLU A 53 0.51 -15.24 7.73
CA GLU A 53 -0.93 -15.04 7.55
C GLU A 53 -1.35 -13.58 7.85
N ALA A 54 -0.90 -13.05 8.98
CA ALA A 54 -1.20 -11.67 9.36
C ALA A 54 -0.60 -10.65 8.38
N GLU A 55 0.66 -10.85 7.97
CA GLU A 55 1.34 -10.00 6.99
C GLU A 55 0.68 -10.08 5.61
N THR A 56 0.22 -11.27 5.18
CA THR A 56 -0.46 -11.47 3.89
C THR A 56 -1.82 -10.77 3.88
N THR A 57 -2.55 -10.83 5.00
CA THR A 57 -3.82 -10.12 5.14
C THR A 57 -3.63 -8.60 5.02
N GLU A 58 -2.60 -8.08 5.68
CA GLU A 58 -2.28 -6.65 5.63
C GLU A 58 -1.81 -6.22 4.23
N PHE A 59 -1.02 -7.07 3.54
CA PHE A 59 -0.65 -6.86 2.15
C PHE A 59 -1.86 -6.78 1.23
N GLY A 60 -2.83 -7.70 1.38
CA GLY A 60 -4.08 -7.68 0.62
C GLY A 60 -4.89 -6.40 0.86
N ARG A 61 -4.99 -5.97 2.13
CA ARG A 61 -5.64 -4.70 2.50
C ARG A 61 -4.96 -3.49 1.86
N CYS A 62 -3.63 -3.47 1.87
CA CYS A 62 -2.84 -2.43 1.23
C CYS A 62 -3.12 -2.37 -0.28
N GLN A 63 -3.15 -3.51 -0.97
CA GLN A 63 -3.44 -3.56 -2.40
C GLN A 63 -4.82 -3.00 -2.75
N ILE A 64 -5.84 -3.32 -1.95
CA ILE A 64 -7.19 -2.79 -2.15
C ILE A 64 -7.17 -1.26 -2.07
N LEU A 65 -6.50 -0.68 -1.05
CA LEU A 65 -6.41 0.77 -0.89
C LEU A 65 -5.65 1.44 -2.04
N GLU A 66 -4.54 0.86 -2.50
CA GLU A 66 -3.83 1.35 -3.68
C GLU A 66 -4.72 1.34 -4.93
N MET A 67 -5.48 0.25 -5.14
CA MET A 67 -6.38 0.13 -6.28
C MET A 67 -7.52 1.14 -6.21
N GLU A 68 -8.16 1.30 -5.05
CA GLU A 68 -9.20 2.30 -4.84
C GLU A 68 -8.70 3.72 -5.10
N GLU A 69 -7.47 4.04 -4.68
CA GLU A 69 -6.88 5.34 -4.97
C GLU A 69 -6.62 5.55 -6.47
N LYS A 70 -6.09 4.53 -7.16
CA LYS A 70 -5.89 4.56 -8.62
C LYS A 70 -7.23 4.75 -9.35
N ILE A 71 -8.28 4.04 -8.94
CA ILE A 71 -9.63 4.16 -9.50
C ILE A 71 -10.17 5.58 -9.27
N ARG A 72 -10.09 6.10 -8.04
CA ARG A 72 -10.57 7.44 -7.69
C ARG A 72 -9.89 8.52 -8.52
N ARG A 73 -8.56 8.41 -8.69
CA ARG A 73 -7.78 9.34 -9.51
C ARG A 73 -8.23 9.31 -10.97
N LYS A 74 -8.40 8.10 -11.53
CA LYS A 74 -8.88 7.91 -12.90
C LYS A 74 -10.32 8.40 -13.10
N ALA A 75 -11.19 8.18 -12.13
CA ALA A 75 -12.56 8.70 -12.18
C ALA A 75 -12.57 10.23 -12.24
N GLY A 76 -11.74 10.92 -11.43
CA GLY A 76 -11.59 12.36 -11.50
C GLY A 76 -11.03 12.86 -12.85
N GLU A 77 -10.05 12.14 -13.43
CA GLU A 77 -9.54 12.46 -14.78
C GLU A 77 -10.63 12.33 -15.85
N VAL A 78 -11.48 11.31 -15.77
CA VAL A 78 -12.60 11.10 -16.68
C VAL A 78 -13.63 12.23 -16.54
N GLU A 79 -14.00 12.59 -15.31
CA GLU A 79 -14.93 13.68 -15.04
C GLU A 79 -14.42 15.00 -15.62
N MET A 80 -13.16 15.36 -15.36
CA MET A 80 -12.55 16.57 -15.94
C MET A 80 -12.53 16.53 -17.48
N THR A 81 -12.28 15.36 -18.07
CA THR A 81 -12.30 15.18 -19.53
C THR A 81 -13.70 15.45 -20.07
N ILE A 82 -14.74 14.87 -19.47
CA ILE A 82 -16.13 15.07 -19.86
C ILE A 82 -16.52 16.55 -19.72
N MET A 83 -16.18 17.19 -18.61
CA MET A 83 -16.44 18.62 -18.40
C MET A 83 -15.78 19.48 -19.48
N SER A 84 -14.53 19.18 -19.84
CA SER A 84 -13.80 19.90 -20.89
C SER A 84 -14.44 19.73 -22.27
N PHE A 85 -14.96 18.53 -22.55
CA PHE A 85 -15.68 18.24 -23.79
C PHE A 85 -17.01 18.98 -23.86
N ASN A 86 -17.82 18.92 -22.79
CA ASN A 86 -19.09 19.62 -22.72
C ASN A 86 -18.92 21.15 -22.85
N ARG A 87 -17.86 21.72 -22.27
CA ARG A 87 -17.52 23.14 -22.45
C ARG A 87 -17.23 23.51 -23.92
N ARG A 88 -16.62 22.61 -24.69
CA ARG A 88 -16.35 22.84 -26.12
C ARG A 88 -17.61 22.79 -26.98
N LEU A 89 -18.61 21.99 -26.58
CA LEU A 89 -19.89 21.90 -27.30
C LEU A 89 -20.80 23.12 -27.09
N SER A 90 -20.57 23.89 -26.02
CA SER A 90 -21.34 25.10 -25.71
C SER A 90 -20.72 26.40 -26.24
N MET A 91 -19.62 26.30 -26.99
CA MET A 91 -18.99 27.38 -27.76
C MET A 91 -19.39 27.28 -29.23
#